data_AF-A0AAW2FXX0-F1
#
_entry.id   AF-A0AAW2FXX0-F1
#
_cell.length_a   1.000
_cell.length_b   1.000
_cell.length_c   1.000
_cell.angle_alpha   90.00
_cell.angle_beta   90.00
_cell.angle_gamma   90.00
#
_symmetry.space_group_name_H-M   'P 1'
#
loop_
_entity.id
_entity.type
_entity.pdbx_description
1 polymer ?
#
loop_
_entity_poly.entity_id
_entity_poly.type
_entity_poly.pdbx_seq_one_letter_code
_entity_poly.pdbx_strand_id
1 'polypeptide(L)'
;MGVSLQSFDIFQQRQYREAIHRMGELFIYRISRPWLYYDWIFSFTPTGREQRKILKILHGFTKQVIAERKLYHEQTNDRYLRGTDTFAKYDDTELTGSM
;
A
#
# COMPACT_ATOMS: atom_id res chain seq x y z
N MET A 1 -7.42 0.77 11.47
CA MET A 1 -7.02 -0.64 11.22
C MET A 1 -5.77 -0.70 10.32
N GLY A 2 -4.61 -0.25 10.80
CA GLY A 2 -3.36 -0.26 10.00
C GLY A 2 -2.34 -1.27 10.54
N VAL A 3 -1.34 -1.65 9.73
CA VAL A 3 -0.03 -2.12 10.24
C VAL A 3 0.96 -0.98 10.03
N SER A 4 1.87 -0.76 10.97
CA SER A 4 2.87 0.30 10.82
C SER A 4 3.82 -0.08 9.68
N LEU A 5 4.04 0.84 8.73
CA LEU A 5 5.04 0.63 7.68
C LEU A 5 6.47 0.59 8.23
N GLN A 6 6.68 1.04 9.48
CA GLN A 6 8.00 1.08 10.13
C GLN A 6 8.52 -0.30 10.52
N SER A 7 7.67 -1.33 10.59
CA SER A 7 8.12 -2.70 10.87
C SER A 7 8.79 -3.37 9.66
N PHE A 8 8.66 -2.78 8.47
CA PHE A 8 9.24 -3.29 7.25
C PHE A 8 10.56 -2.61 6.93
N ASP A 9 11.43 -3.33 6.24
CA ASP A 9 12.71 -2.79 5.78
C ASP A 9 12.52 -1.52 4.92
N ILE A 10 13.40 -0.54 5.10
CA ILE A 10 13.30 0.79 4.46
C ILE A 10 13.27 0.64 2.93
N PHE A 11 13.99 -0.36 2.40
CA PHE A 11 14.00 -0.68 0.97
C PHE A 11 12.64 -1.16 0.49
N GLN A 12 11.98 -2.06 1.23
CA GLN A 12 10.65 -2.57 0.91
C GLN A 12 9.60 -1.45 0.96
N GLN A 13 9.68 -0.57 1.96
CA GLN A 13 8.78 0.58 2.08
C GLN A 13 8.94 1.54 0.89
N ARG A 14 10.18 1.84 0.48
CA ARG A 14 10.45 2.69 -0.69
C ARG A 14 9.90 2.05 -1.97
N GLN A 15 10.18 0.77 -2.18
CA GLN A 15 9.73 0.03 -3.36
C GLN A 15 8.20 -0.06 -3.42
N TYR A 16 7.55 -0.28 -2.28
CA TYR A 16 6.09 -0.28 -2.18
C TYR A 16 5.50 1.10 -2.52
N ARG A 17 6.06 2.18 -1.97
CA ARG A 17 5.59 3.55 -2.25
C ARG A 17 5.76 3.90 -3.72
N GLU A 18 6.90 3.58 -4.31
CA GLU A 18 7.16 3.79 -5.74
C GLU A 18 6.19 2.97 -6.61
N ALA A 19 5.96 1.71 -6.25
CA ALA A 19 5.00 0.84 -6.94
C ALA A 19 3.57 1.42 -6.91
N ILE A 20 3.13 2.00 -5.78
CA ILE A 20 1.83 2.69 -5.69
C ILE A 20 1.78 3.90 -6.60
N HIS A 21 2.80 4.77 -6.56
CA HIS A 21 2.83 5.98 -7.41
C HIS A 21 2.75 5.60 -8.90
N ARG A 22 3.56 4.63 -9.34
CA ARG A 22 3.53 4.12 -10.71
C ARG A 22 2.20 3.47 -11.08
N MET A 23 1.59 2.73 -10.16
CA MET A 23 0.27 2.16 -10.39
C MET A 23 -0.79 3.26 -10.59
N GLY A 24 -0.72 4.34 -9.81
CA GLY A 24 -1.60 5.50 -9.95
C GLY A 24 -1.45 6.19 -11.31
N GLU A 25 -0.22 6.41 -11.76
CA GLU A 25 0.07 6.95 -13.11
C GLU A 25 -0.54 6.07 -14.21
N LEU A 26 -0.34 4.76 -14.13
CA LEU A 26 -0.91 3.80 -15.08
C LEU A 26 -2.44 3.77 -15.05
N PHE A 27 -3.04 3.93 -13.87
CA PHE A 27 -4.48 3.97 -13.70
C PHE A 27 -5.10 5.20 -14.37
N ILE A 28 -4.51 6.38 -14.16
CA ILE A 28 -4.92 7.62 -14.83
C ILE A 28 -4.73 7.49 -16.35
N TYR A 29 -3.60 6.93 -16.79
CA TYR A 29 -3.34 6.66 -18.20
C TYR A 29 -4.41 5.75 -18.82
N ARG A 30 -4.87 4.74 -18.10
CA ARG A 30 -5.93 3.82 -18.56
C ARG A 30 -7.31 4.47 -18.60
N ILE A 31 -7.66 5.27 -17.59
CA ILE A 31 -8.95 5.98 -17.55
C ILE A 31 -9.06 7.02 -18.68
N SER A 32 -7.97 7.72 -18.99
CA SER A 32 -7.97 8.70 -20.09
C SER A 32 -8.12 8.09 -21.48
N ARG A 33 -8.01 6.77 -21.63
CA ARG A 33 -8.02 6.05 -22.91
C ARG A 33 -9.01 4.89 -22.88
N PRO A 34 -10.30 5.14 -23.16
CA PRO A 34 -11.36 4.13 -23.08
C PRO A 34 -11.11 2.88 -23.94
N TRP A 35 -10.36 2.99 -25.05
CA TRP A 35 -9.97 1.84 -25.89
C TRP A 35 -9.01 0.86 -25.19
N LEU A 36 -8.33 1.26 -24.12
CA LEU A 36 -7.50 0.39 -23.27
C LEU A 36 -8.29 -0.24 -22.12
N TYR A 37 -9.63 -0.13 -22.12
CA TYR A 37 -10.46 -0.73 -21.09
C TYR A 37 -10.45 -2.27 -21.19
N TYR A 38 -10.44 -2.82 -22.41
CA TYR A 38 -10.37 -4.25 -22.61
C TYR A 38 -9.03 -4.82 -22.13
N ASP A 39 -9.09 -5.67 -21.10
CA ASP A 39 -7.92 -6.26 -20.45
C ASP A 39 -7.00 -7.00 -21.42
N TRP A 40 -7.55 -7.65 -22.46
CA TRP A 40 -6.75 -8.35 -23.45
C TRP A 40 -5.89 -7.39 -24.27
N ILE A 41 -6.49 -6.31 -24.79
CA ILE A 41 -5.79 -5.27 -25.55
C ILE A 41 -4.70 -4.64 -24.69
N PHE A 42 -5.04 -4.31 -23.45
CA PHE A 42 -4.10 -3.73 -22.49
C PHE A 42 -2.98 -4.72 -22.10
N SER A 43 -3.24 -6.03 -22.05
CA SER A 43 -2.22 -7.02 -21.74
C SER A 43 -1.10 -7.13 -22.78
N PHE A 44 -1.38 -6.74 -24.03
CA PHE A 44 -0.40 -6.69 -25.11
C PHE A 44 0.44 -5.42 -25.10
N THR A 45 0.04 -4.37 -24.38
CA THR A 45 0.81 -3.13 -24.31
C THR A 45 2.01 -3.29 -23.34
N PRO A 46 3.11 -2.53 -23.56
CA PRO A 46 4.21 -2.47 -22.61
C PRO A 46 3.76 -2.04 -21.21
N THR A 47 2.79 -1.12 -21.15
CA THR A 47 2.19 -0.62 -19.91
C THR A 47 1.43 -1.70 -19.14
N GLY A 48 0.77 -2.64 -19.82
CA GLY A 48 0.14 -3.79 -19.16
C GLY A 48 1.14 -4.77 -18.56
N ARG A 49 2.30 -4.96 -19.21
CA ARG A 49 3.39 -5.77 -18.65
C ARG A 49 4.00 -5.10 -17.42
N GLU A 50 4.17 -3.79 -17.45
CA GLU A 50 4.65 -3.00 -16.31
C GLU A 50 3.67 -3.06 -15.14
N GLN A 51 2.37 -2.85 -15.40
CA GLN A 51 1.32 -2.99 -14.39
C GLN A 51 1.37 -4.36 -13.70
N ARG A 52 1.57 -5.45 -14.45
CA ARG A 52 1.71 -6.80 -13.88
C ARG A 52 2.91 -6.93 -12.95
N LYS A 53 4.06 -6.31 -13.27
CA LYS A 53 5.24 -6.31 -12.39
C LYS A 53 4.98 -5.55 -11.10
N ILE A 54 4.39 -4.36 -11.21
CA ILE A 54 4.00 -3.51 -10.08
C ILE A 54 3.00 -4.24 -9.17
N LEU A 55 1.99 -4.91 -9.76
CA LEU A 55 1.03 -5.72 -9.03
C LEU A 55 1.67 -6.88 -8.26
N LYS A 56 2.72 -7.50 -8.79
CA LYS A 56 3.45 -8.56 -8.07
C LYS A 56 4.11 -8.02 -6.80
N ILE A 57 4.72 -6.83 -6.86
CA ILE A 57 5.34 -6.16 -5.71
C ILE A 57 4.27 -5.82 -4.67
N LEU A 58 3.18 -5.17 -5.09
CA LEU A 58 2.06 -4.80 -4.23
C LEU A 58 1.46 -6.03 -3.53
N HIS A 59 1.16 -7.09 -4.29
CA HIS A 59 0.60 -8.32 -3.71
C HIS A 59 1.60 -9.05 -2.82
N GLY A 60 2.90 -8.99 -3.10
CA GLY A 60 3.93 -9.53 -2.22
C GLY A 60 3.86 -8.87 -0.85
N PHE A 61 3.82 -7.54 -0.83
CA PHE A 61 3.69 -6.75 0.40
C PHE A 61 2.38 -7.07 1.15
N THR A 62 1.23 -7.05 0.46
CA THR A 62 -0.07 -7.35 1.09
C THR A 62 -0.13 -8.76 1.68
N LYS A 63 0.45 -9.76 1.00
CA LYS A 63 0.50 -11.13 1.51
C LYS A 63 1.34 -11.23 2.80
N GLN A 64 2.45 -10.51 2.87
CA GLN A 64 3.28 -10.46 4.08
C GLN A 64 2.50 -9.87 5.25
N VAL A 65 1.84 -8.73 5.05
CA VAL A 65 0.98 -8.09 6.07
C VAL A 65 -0.13 -9.02 6.56
N ILE A 66 -0.79 -9.73 5.64
CA ILE A 66 -1.85 -10.69 5.99
C ILE A 66 -1.28 -11.84 6.82
N ALA A 67 -0.10 -12.36 6.46
CA ALA A 67 0.54 -13.44 7.20
C ALA A 67 0.91 -13.02 8.63
N GLU A 68 1.51 -11.84 8.80
CA GLU A 68 1.84 -11.28 10.13
C GLU A 68 0.59 -11.12 10.99
N ARG A 69 -0.52 -10.64 10.41
CA ARG A 69 -1.78 -10.53 11.15
C ARG A 69 -2.35 -11.88 11.55
N LYS A 70 -2.34 -12.87 10.65
CA LYS A 70 -2.81 -14.23 10.98
C LYS A 70 -2.05 -14.79 12.17
N LEU A 71 -0.72 -14.66 12.15
CA LEU A 71 0.15 -15.08 13.25
C LEU A 71 -0.18 -14.33 14.56
N TYR A 72 -0.39 -13.01 14.49
CA TYR A 72 -0.80 -12.22 15.67
C TYR A 72 -2.15 -12.67 16.26
N HIS A 73 -3.13 -12.94 15.40
CA HIS A 73 -4.45 -13.41 15.83
C HIS A 73 -4.38 -14.79 16.49
N GLU A 74 -3.56 -15.70 15.96
CA GLU A 74 -3.30 -17.02 16.56
C GLU A 74 -2.66 -16.90 17.94
N GLN A 75 -1.72 -15.96 18.12
CA GLN A 75 -1.03 -15.77 19.40
C GLN A 75 -1.86 -15.04 20.46
N THR A 76 -2.79 -14.18 20.05
CA THR A 76 -3.50 -13.27 20.96
C THR A 76 -4.94 -13.69 21.26
N ASN A 77 -5.37 -14.90 20.81
CA ASN A 77 -6.75 -15.40 20.91
C ASN A 77 -7.77 -14.37 20.38
N ASP A 78 -7.63 -13.98 19.10
CA ASP A 78 -8.54 -13.08 18.39
C ASP A 78 -8.71 -11.66 18.97
N ARG A 79 -7.82 -11.22 19.86
CA ARG A 79 -7.81 -9.82 20.28
C ARG A 79 -7.43 -8.93 19.10
N TYR A 80 -8.26 -7.93 18.84
CA TYR A 80 -7.94 -6.85 17.91
C TYR A 80 -6.74 -6.05 18.41
N LEU A 81 -5.86 -5.64 17.48
CA LEU A 81 -4.83 -4.65 17.75
C LEU A 81 -5.48 -3.38 18.33
N ARG A 82 -5.21 -3.06 19.60
CA ARG A 82 -5.62 -1.80 20.22
C ARG A 82 -4.95 -0.68 19.43
N GLY A 83 -5.76 0.22 18.88
CA GLY A 83 -5.32 1.26 17.95
C GLY A 83 -4.17 2.09 18.49
N THR A 84 -3.32 2.56 17.58
CA THR A 84 -2.26 3.54 17.79
C THR A 84 -2.85 4.93 18.10
N ASP A 85 -3.59 5.06 19.20
CA ASP A 85 -4.15 6.33 19.67
C ASP A 85 -3.05 7.29 20.16
N THR A 86 -1.79 6.84 20.19
CA THR A 86 -0.64 7.58 20.72
C THR A 86 -0.03 8.58 19.72
N PHE A 87 -0.21 8.39 18.42
CA PHE A 87 0.45 9.25 17.41
C PHE A 87 -0.42 10.40 16.88
N ALA A 88 -1.74 10.30 16.96
CA ALA A 88 -2.65 11.40 16.58
C ALA A 88 -2.55 12.60 17.55
N LYS A 89 -1.90 12.45 18.71
CA LYS A 89 -1.68 13.55 19.67
C LYS A 89 -0.42 14.39 19.42
N TYR A 90 0.51 13.92 18.58
CA TYR A 90 1.79 14.62 18.36
C TYR A 90 1.74 15.65 17.22
N ASP A 91 0.80 15.53 16.28
CA ASP A 91 0.65 16.49 15.16
C ASP A 91 -0.17 17.73 15.57
N ASP A 92 -1.09 17.59 16.53
CA ASP A 92 -1.97 18.68 16.99
C ASP A 92 -1.31 19.61 18.04
N THR A 93 -0.17 19.23 18.62
CA THR A 93 0.47 19.99 19.72
C THR A 93 1.57 20.96 19.29
N GLU A 94 1.96 20.98 18.01
CA GLU A 94 2.96 21.93 17.51
C GLU A 94 2.36 23.22 16.90
N LEU A 95 1.04 23.30 16.67
CA LEU A 95 0.41 24.47 16.05
C LEU A 95 -0.23 25.48 17.03
N THR A 96 -0.21 25.22 18.34
CA THR A 96 -0.74 26.15 19.36
C THR A 96 0.35 26.93 20.11
N GLY A 97 1.61 26.84 19.66
CA GLY A 97 2.78 27.44 20.31
C GLY A 97 3.40 28.63 19.58
N SER A 98 2.63 29.34 18.74
CA SER A 98 3.08 30.62 18.16
C SER A 98 1.90 31.58 18.00
N MET A 99 1.47 32.16 19.11
CA MET A 99 0.89 33.51 19.15
C MET A 99 1.41 34.22 20.41
#